data_AF-A0A354SKI1-F1
#
_entry.id   AF-A0A354SKI1-F1
#
_cell.length_a   1.000
_cell.length_b   1.000
_cell.length_c   1.000
_cell.angle_alpha   90.00
_cell.angle_beta   90.00
_cell.angle_gamma   90.00
#
_symmetry.space_group_name_H-M   'P 1'
#
loop_
_entity.id
_entity.type
_entity.pdbx_description
1 polymer ?
#
loop_
_entity_poly.entity_id
_entity_poly.type
_entity_poly.pdbx_seq_one_letter_code
_entity_poly.pdbx_strand_id
1 'polypeptide(L)'
;MPSERQERRTVCRDRSTNDPLNVIKSTRKRSRHMQKLRMVVLAVLLMMAFCLPASAQQGAVCQDLLIKSEVETAVSLLAAIHARHQKGEMTLEAAKALGANLLRELRFGSDGYFWADTTEGVNVVLYGRKDTEGRNRIKDKDAQGVFYVKEFLAKGTAGGGYVEYLFTKKGQTKAQPKRSYVLLFKPFGWVVGSGYYR
;
A
#
# COMPACT_ATOMS: atom_id res chain seq x y z
N MET A 1 -17.42 41.25 91.73
CA MET A 1 -17.98 40.91 90.41
C MET A 1 -16.83 40.66 89.44
N PRO A 2 -16.77 39.58 88.64
CA PRO A 2 -17.43 38.27 88.75
C PRO A 2 -16.44 37.08 88.77
N SER A 3 -17.02 35.88 88.90
CA SER A 3 -16.44 34.55 89.11
C SER A 3 -16.11 33.79 87.82
N GLU A 4 -15.09 32.92 87.83
CA GLU A 4 -14.92 31.85 86.83
C GLU A 4 -14.88 30.46 87.49
N ARG A 5 -15.76 29.59 86.99
CA ARG A 5 -15.96 28.18 87.36
C ARG A 5 -15.48 27.34 86.18
N GLN A 6 -14.43 26.54 86.36
CA GLN A 6 -13.90 25.64 85.32
C GLN A 6 -14.49 24.23 85.46
N GLU A 7 -15.22 23.80 84.44
CA GLU A 7 -15.79 22.46 84.27
C GLU A 7 -14.82 21.54 83.51
N ARG A 8 -14.69 20.29 83.97
CA ARG A 8 -13.93 19.21 83.31
C ARG A 8 -14.74 18.64 82.14
N ARG A 9 -14.09 18.35 81.01
CA ARG A 9 -14.57 17.34 80.04
C ARG A 9 -13.47 16.34 79.71
N THR A 10 -13.78 15.09 79.98
CA THR A 10 -13.00 13.88 79.71
C THR A 10 -13.04 13.57 78.21
N VAL A 11 -11.88 13.41 77.56
CA VAL A 11 -11.79 12.97 76.15
C VAL A 11 -11.63 11.45 76.12
N CYS A 12 -12.62 10.74 75.58
CA CYS A 12 -12.49 9.33 75.22
C CYS A 12 -11.59 9.18 73.99
N ARG A 13 -10.57 8.33 74.07
CA ARG A 13 -9.62 8.04 72.99
C ARG A 13 -10.06 6.77 72.27
N ASP A 14 -10.52 6.91 71.01
CA ASP A 14 -10.92 5.79 70.16
C ASP A 14 -9.68 4.98 69.70
N ARG A 15 -9.69 3.66 69.95
CA ARG A 15 -8.66 2.69 69.49
C ARG A 15 -9.25 1.90 68.32
N SER A 16 -9.09 2.39 67.10
CA SER A 16 -9.40 1.61 65.91
C SER A 16 -8.57 2.06 64.71
N THR A 17 -7.27 1.78 64.70
CA THR A 17 -6.43 1.80 63.48
C THR A 17 -5.08 1.13 63.76
N ASN A 18 -4.98 -0.20 63.65
CA ASN A 18 -3.78 -0.95 63.20
C ASN A 18 -3.83 -2.44 63.58
N ASP A 19 -4.55 -3.24 62.79
CA ASP A 19 -4.50 -4.71 62.83
C ASP A 19 -3.52 -5.24 61.75
N PRO A 20 -2.44 -5.97 62.12
CA PRO A 20 -1.43 -6.49 61.20
C PRO A 20 -1.98 -7.47 60.14
N LEU A 21 -3.11 -8.15 60.40
CA LEU A 21 -3.76 -9.02 59.40
C LEU A 21 -4.28 -8.22 58.20
N ASN A 22 -4.62 -6.94 58.39
CA ASN A 22 -5.14 -6.09 57.33
C ASN A 22 -4.02 -5.64 56.36
N VAL A 23 -2.79 -5.47 56.88
CA VAL A 23 -1.61 -5.09 56.09
C VAL A 23 -1.21 -6.22 55.12
N ILE A 24 -1.15 -7.46 55.59
CA ILE A 24 -0.78 -8.66 54.79
C ILE A 24 -1.85 -8.97 53.72
N LYS A 25 -3.14 -8.81 54.06
CA LYS A 25 -4.23 -8.95 53.08
C LYS A 25 -4.13 -7.90 51.97
N SER A 26 -3.74 -6.66 52.31
CA SER A 26 -3.60 -5.57 51.34
C SER A 26 -2.46 -5.80 50.34
N THR A 27 -1.29 -6.29 50.79
CA THR A 27 -0.11 -6.54 49.93
C THR A 27 -0.35 -7.72 48.98
N ARG A 28 -0.97 -8.81 49.46
CA ARG A 28 -1.35 -9.96 48.64
C ARG A 28 -2.41 -9.61 47.60
N LYS A 29 -3.36 -8.72 47.96
CA LYS A 29 -4.37 -8.17 47.03
C LYS A 29 -3.71 -7.31 45.96
N ARG A 30 -2.79 -6.41 46.33
CA ARG A 30 -2.03 -5.55 45.39
C ARG A 30 -1.19 -6.38 44.41
N SER A 31 -0.51 -7.43 44.89
CA SER A 31 0.26 -8.36 44.05
C SER A 31 -0.61 -9.09 43.02
N ARG A 32 -1.77 -9.62 43.43
CA ARG A 32 -2.74 -10.24 42.52
C ARG A 32 -3.30 -9.26 41.48
N HIS A 33 -3.51 -7.99 41.84
CA HIS A 33 -3.96 -6.96 40.90
C HIS A 33 -2.86 -6.63 39.88
N MET A 34 -1.61 -6.49 40.33
CA MET A 34 -0.47 -6.27 39.43
C MET A 34 -0.23 -7.45 38.48
N GLN A 35 -0.42 -8.69 38.96
CA GLN A 35 -0.27 -9.89 38.15
C GLN A 35 -1.39 -10.00 37.09
N LYS A 36 -2.64 -9.67 37.43
CA LYS A 36 -3.74 -9.56 36.46
C LYS A 36 -3.49 -8.45 35.43
N LEU A 37 -3.00 -7.29 35.88
CA LEU A 37 -2.69 -6.16 34.99
C LEU A 37 -1.59 -6.54 33.99
N ARG A 38 -0.53 -7.23 34.43
CA ARG A 38 0.53 -7.75 33.56
C ARG A 38 0.01 -8.74 32.52
N MET A 39 -0.87 -9.66 32.92
CA MET A 39 -1.46 -10.63 31.98
C MET A 39 -2.34 -9.95 30.92
N VAL A 40 -3.13 -8.94 31.31
CA VAL A 40 -3.95 -8.17 30.38
C VAL A 40 -3.07 -7.37 29.41
N VAL A 41 -2.02 -6.70 29.90
CA VAL A 41 -1.08 -5.96 29.04
C VAL A 41 -0.37 -6.90 28.06
N LEU A 42 0.09 -8.07 28.52
CA LEU A 42 0.74 -9.05 27.64
C LEU A 42 -0.24 -9.59 26.58
N ALA A 43 -1.49 -9.87 26.95
CA ALA A 43 -2.52 -10.32 26.02
C ALA A 43 -2.85 -9.24 24.96
N VAL A 44 -2.94 -7.97 25.35
CA VAL A 44 -3.14 -6.84 24.43
C VAL A 44 -1.95 -6.66 23.49
N LEU A 45 -0.72 -6.75 24.00
CA LEU A 45 0.50 -6.68 23.18
C LEU A 45 0.57 -7.84 22.18
N LEU A 46 0.21 -9.06 22.59
CA LEU A 46 0.15 -10.22 21.69
C LEU A 46 -0.90 -10.02 20.60
N MET A 47 -2.09 -9.52 20.96
CA MET A 47 -3.18 -9.27 20.02
C MET A 47 -2.81 -8.19 18.99
N MET A 48 -2.16 -7.10 19.43
CA MET A 48 -1.65 -6.04 18.54
C MET A 48 -0.55 -6.57 17.60
N ALA A 49 0.39 -7.36 18.12
CA ALA A 49 1.45 -7.96 17.32
C ALA A 49 0.90 -8.92 16.23
N PHE A 50 -0.22 -9.59 16.50
CA PHE A 50 -0.87 -10.48 15.54
C PHE A 50 -1.78 -9.75 14.53
N CYS A 51 -2.41 -8.63 14.94
CA CYS A 51 -3.39 -7.90 14.10
C CYS A 51 -2.74 -6.94 13.08
N LEU A 52 -1.59 -6.35 13.43
CA LEU A 52 -0.84 -5.43 12.55
C LEU A 52 -0.38 -6.05 11.22
N PRO A 53 0.27 -7.23 11.18
CA PRO A 53 0.73 -7.82 9.91
C PRO A 53 -0.43 -8.20 8.98
N ALA A 54 -1.56 -8.65 9.53
CA ALA A 54 -2.74 -9.00 8.74
C ALA A 54 -3.31 -7.78 8.00
N SER A 55 -3.39 -6.64 8.68
CA SER A 55 -3.93 -5.40 8.11
C SER A 55 -3.06 -4.84 6.98
N ALA A 56 -1.73 -4.89 7.13
CA ALA A 56 -0.80 -4.45 6.09
C ALA A 56 -0.84 -5.36 4.86
N GLN A 57 -0.95 -6.68 5.07
CA GLN A 57 -1.02 -7.67 4.00
C GLN A 57 -2.35 -7.57 3.22
N GLN A 58 -3.46 -7.25 3.90
CA GLN A 58 -4.74 -6.97 3.24
C GLN A 58 -4.66 -5.76 2.29
N GLY A 59 -4.02 -4.66 2.73
CA GLY A 59 -3.89 -3.44 1.92
C GLY A 59 -3.12 -3.67 0.62
N ALA A 60 -2.02 -4.41 0.67
CA ALA A 60 -1.22 -4.75 -0.50
C ALA A 60 -2.00 -5.63 -1.51
N VAL A 61 -2.81 -6.58 -1.02
CA VAL A 61 -3.66 -7.43 -1.87
C VAL A 61 -4.72 -6.60 -2.59
N CYS A 62 -5.39 -5.66 -1.90
CA CYS A 62 -6.38 -4.79 -2.52
C CYS A 62 -5.77 -3.91 -3.63
N GLN A 63 -4.57 -3.36 -3.41
CA GLN A 63 -3.88 -2.56 -4.42
C GLN A 63 -3.43 -3.41 -5.61
N ASP A 64 -2.95 -4.63 -5.38
CA ASP A 64 -2.60 -5.58 -6.44
C ASP A 64 -3.81 -5.92 -7.32
N LEU A 65 -4.97 -6.21 -6.71
CA LEU A 65 -6.22 -6.48 -7.43
C LEU A 65 -6.69 -5.25 -8.23
N LEU A 66 -6.59 -4.05 -7.63
CA LEU A 66 -6.94 -2.81 -8.31
C LEU A 66 -6.10 -2.62 -9.58
N ILE A 67 -4.77 -2.61 -9.47
CA ILE A 67 -3.91 -2.34 -10.64
C ILE A 67 -4.04 -3.44 -11.70
N LYS A 68 -4.31 -4.69 -11.31
CA LYS A 68 -4.59 -5.76 -12.26
C LYS A 68 -5.86 -5.47 -13.05
N SER A 69 -6.96 -5.17 -12.37
CA SER A 69 -8.25 -4.86 -13.00
C SER A 69 -8.16 -3.63 -13.92
N GLU A 70 -7.40 -2.61 -13.52
CA GLU A 70 -7.17 -1.41 -14.32
C GLU A 70 -6.39 -1.72 -15.61
N VAL A 71 -5.35 -2.55 -15.54
CA VAL A 71 -4.60 -2.98 -16.73
C VAL A 71 -5.47 -3.84 -17.65
N GLU A 72 -6.27 -4.76 -17.11
CA GLU A 72 -7.21 -5.57 -17.89
C GLU A 72 -8.27 -4.70 -18.58
N THR A 73 -8.73 -3.64 -17.91
CA THR A 73 -9.65 -2.65 -18.48
C THR A 73 -8.99 -1.86 -19.62
N ALA A 74 -7.76 -1.39 -19.42
CA ALA A 74 -7.00 -0.71 -20.47
C ALA A 74 -6.73 -1.62 -21.69
N VAL A 75 -6.43 -2.90 -21.48
CA VAL A 75 -6.27 -3.87 -22.56
C VAL A 75 -7.59 -4.12 -23.28
N SER A 76 -8.72 -4.18 -22.57
CA SER A 76 -10.06 -4.30 -23.16
C SER A 76 -10.42 -3.09 -24.02
N LEU A 77 -10.03 -1.88 -23.59
CA LEU A 77 -10.15 -0.67 -24.40
C LEU A 77 -9.34 -0.77 -25.70
N LEU A 78 -8.08 -1.22 -25.65
CA LEU A 78 -7.27 -1.44 -26.85
C LEU A 78 -7.88 -2.50 -27.78
N ALA A 79 -8.48 -3.54 -27.21
CA ALA A 79 -9.20 -4.56 -27.99
C ALA A 79 -10.38 -3.97 -28.75
N ALA A 80 -11.17 -3.08 -28.13
CA ALA A 80 -12.26 -2.39 -28.81
C ALA A 80 -11.77 -1.50 -29.96
N ILE A 81 -10.65 -0.81 -29.78
CA ILE A 81 -10.03 0.01 -30.84
C ILE A 81 -9.53 -0.86 -31.99
N HIS A 82 -8.84 -1.97 -31.68
CA HIS A 82 -8.39 -2.93 -32.68
C HIS A 82 -9.57 -3.56 -33.45
N ALA A 83 -10.70 -3.82 -32.80
CA ALA A 83 -11.89 -4.33 -33.46
C ALA A 83 -12.43 -3.36 -34.52
N ARG A 84 -12.33 -2.04 -34.31
CA ARG A 84 -12.69 -1.03 -35.32
C ARG A 84 -11.75 -1.07 -36.52
N HIS A 85 -10.45 -1.28 -36.28
CA HIS A 85 -9.49 -1.53 -37.35
C HIS A 85 -9.84 -2.79 -38.16
N GLN A 86 -10.19 -3.90 -37.49
CA GLN A 86 -10.57 -5.15 -38.16
C GLN A 86 -11.82 -5.00 -39.05
N LYS A 87 -12.69 -4.04 -38.74
CA LYS A 87 -13.87 -3.69 -39.56
C LYS A 87 -13.55 -2.75 -40.72
N GLY A 88 -12.30 -2.30 -40.86
CA GLY A 88 -11.89 -1.34 -41.90
C GLY A 88 -12.27 0.12 -41.59
N GLU A 89 -12.71 0.43 -40.37
CA GLU A 89 -13.08 1.80 -39.98
C GLU A 89 -11.86 2.73 -39.84
N MET A 90 -10.67 2.15 -39.65
CA MET A 90 -9.40 2.87 -39.50
C MET A 90 -8.20 1.99 -39.83
N THR A 91 -7.07 2.60 -40.16
CA THR A 91 -5.79 1.88 -40.35
C THR A 91 -5.24 1.37 -39.02
N LEU A 92 -4.30 0.42 -39.06
CA LEU A 92 -3.66 -0.11 -37.86
C LEU A 92 -2.85 0.98 -37.15
N GLU A 93 -2.21 1.84 -37.92
CA GLU A 93 -1.44 2.99 -37.44
C GLU A 93 -2.33 3.98 -36.70
N ALA A 94 -3.50 4.30 -37.27
CA ALA A 94 -4.48 5.16 -36.63
C ALA A 94 -5.03 4.53 -35.34
N ALA A 95 -5.30 3.23 -35.34
CA ALA A 95 -5.75 2.48 -34.17
C ALA A 95 -4.70 2.48 -33.04
N LYS A 96 -3.42 2.22 -33.38
CA LYS A 96 -2.31 2.33 -32.44
C LYS A 96 -2.16 3.75 -31.92
N ALA A 97 -2.16 4.77 -32.79
CA ALA A 97 -2.06 6.17 -32.35
C ALA A 97 -3.19 6.55 -31.38
N LEU A 98 -4.43 6.16 -31.68
CA LEU A 98 -5.57 6.36 -30.78
C LEU A 98 -5.39 5.64 -29.44
N GLY A 99 -4.97 4.37 -29.46
CA GLY A 99 -4.69 3.59 -28.26
C GLY A 99 -3.61 4.21 -27.37
N ALA A 100 -2.49 4.63 -27.97
CA ALA A 100 -1.42 5.31 -27.24
C ALA A 100 -1.89 6.63 -26.61
N ASN A 101 -2.70 7.42 -27.34
CA ASN A 101 -3.27 8.65 -26.84
C ASN A 101 -4.22 8.41 -25.66
N LEU A 102 -5.09 7.41 -25.73
CA LEU A 102 -5.99 7.07 -24.63
C LEU A 102 -5.22 6.60 -23.39
N LEU A 103 -4.26 5.69 -23.55
CA LEU A 103 -3.38 5.26 -22.45
C LEU A 103 -2.64 6.45 -21.81
N ARG A 104 -2.24 7.45 -22.61
CA ARG A 104 -1.58 8.66 -22.13
C ARG A 104 -2.48 9.46 -21.19
N GLU A 105 -3.77 9.55 -21.49
CA GLU A 105 -4.72 10.38 -20.76
C GLU A 105 -5.39 9.66 -19.58
N LEU A 106 -5.56 8.32 -19.65
CA LEU A 106 -6.25 7.55 -18.62
C LEU A 106 -5.61 7.67 -17.23
N ARG A 107 -6.45 7.95 -16.23
CA ARG A 107 -6.09 8.02 -14.80
C ARG A 107 -7.14 7.29 -13.97
N PHE A 108 -6.72 6.81 -12.82
CA PHE A 108 -7.58 6.21 -11.80
C PHE A 108 -6.98 6.45 -10.42
N GLY A 109 -7.79 6.38 -9.37
CA GLY A 109 -7.36 6.72 -8.02
C GLY A 109 -6.81 8.15 -7.92
N SER A 110 -5.84 8.38 -7.03
CA SER A 110 -5.21 9.68 -6.84
C SER A 110 -4.07 9.95 -7.82
N ASP A 111 -3.32 8.91 -8.20
CA ASP A 111 -2.11 9.05 -9.01
C ASP A 111 -1.87 7.88 -9.99
N GLY A 112 -2.86 7.03 -10.23
CA GLY A 112 -2.78 5.90 -11.14
C GLY A 112 -2.62 6.37 -12.60
N TYR A 113 -1.74 5.69 -13.33
CA TYR A 113 -1.44 5.98 -14.73
C TYR A 113 -0.97 4.72 -15.47
N PHE A 114 -1.00 4.79 -16.79
CA PHE A 114 -0.61 3.68 -17.65
C PHE A 114 0.67 3.99 -18.44
N TRP A 115 1.33 2.92 -18.88
CA TRP A 115 2.37 2.97 -19.90
C TRP A 115 2.25 1.74 -20.81
N ALA A 116 2.89 1.80 -21.96
CA ALA A 116 3.06 0.64 -22.82
C ALA A 116 4.46 0.60 -23.42
N ASP A 117 4.99 -0.62 -23.54
CA ASP A 117 6.21 -0.94 -24.27
C ASP A 117 5.91 -1.99 -25.33
N THR A 118 6.55 -1.87 -26.48
CA THR A 118 6.56 -2.93 -27.49
C THR A 118 7.29 -4.17 -26.96
N THR A 119 7.06 -5.33 -27.57
CA THR A 119 7.78 -6.58 -27.26
C THR A 119 9.29 -6.51 -27.50
N GLU A 120 9.76 -5.49 -28.21
CA GLU A 120 11.18 -5.20 -28.46
C GLU A 120 11.76 -4.19 -27.45
N GLY A 121 10.95 -3.70 -26.51
CA GLY A 121 11.33 -2.76 -25.45
C GLY A 121 11.32 -1.29 -25.87
N VAL A 122 10.79 -0.96 -27.05
CA VAL A 122 10.55 0.43 -27.47
C VAL A 122 9.33 0.98 -26.74
N ASN A 123 9.48 2.12 -26.07
CA ASN A 123 8.37 2.74 -25.37
C ASN A 123 7.35 3.30 -26.36
N VAL A 124 6.08 3.01 -26.10
CA VAL A 124 4.95 3.54 -26.87
C VAL A 124 4.42 4.81 -26.22
N VAL A 125 4.21 4.74 -24.91
CA VAL A 125 3.67 5.84 -24.10
C VAL A 125 4.13 5.66 -22.66
N LEU A 126 4.44 6.76 -21.99
CA LEU A 126 4.69 6.80 -20.55
C LEU A 126 4.22 8.13 -19.98
N TYR A 127 3.29 8.07 -19.02
CA TYR A 127 2.74 9.27 -18.40
C TYR A 127 3.83 10.19 -17.84
N GLY A 128 3.82 11.44 -18.31
CA GLY A 128 4.70 12.49 -17.81
C GLY A 128 6.15 12.44 -18.31
N ARG A 129 6.48 11.54 -19.24
CA ARG A 129 7.82 11.38 -19.80
C ARG A 129 7.81 11.23 -21.32
N LYS A 130 7.47 12.30 -22.03
CA LYS A 130 7.42 12.34 -23.50
C LYS A 130 8.80 12.08 -24.14
N ASP A 131 9.87 12.40 -23.43
CA ASP A 131 11.26 12.13 -23.80
C ASP A 131 11.59 10.63 -23.90
N THR A 132 10.73 9.77 -23.38
CA THR A 132 10.94 8.32 -23.40
C THR A 132 10.22 7.62 -24.56
N GLU A 133 9.21 8.25 -25.15
CA GLU A 133 8.43 7.66 -26.24
C GLU A 133 9.30 7.45 -27.49
N GLY A 134 9.21 6.27 -28.12
CA GLY A 134 10.03 5.88 -29.26
C GLY A 134 11.45 5.41 -28.91
N ARG A 135 11.90 5.56 -27.66
CA ARG A 135 13.21 5.07 -27.21
C ARG A 135 13.15 3.61 -26.78
N ASN A 136 14.16 2.81 -27.15
CA ASN A 136 14.32 1.47 -26.62
C ASN A 136 14.84 1.53 -25.17
N ARG A 137 14.10 0.93 -24.24
CA ARG A 137 14.35 0.92 -22.80
C ARG A 137 14.78 -0.45 -22.27
N ILE A 138 15.05 -1.43 -23.13
CA ILE A 138 15.37 -2.81 -22.71
C ILE A 138 16.66 -2.91 -21.88
N LYS A 139 17.54 -1.91 -22.00
CA LYS A 139 18.79 -1.80 -21.24
C LYS A 139 18.67 -0.86 -20.04
N ASP A 140 17.52 -0.19 -19.86
CA ASP A 140 17.29 0.69 -18.72
C ASP A 140 17.33 -0.17 -17.43
N LYS A 141 18.05 0.34 -16.44
CA LYS A 141 18.16 -0.26 -15.11
C LYS A 141 17.55 0.67 -14.09
N ASP A 142 16.98 0.10 -13.04
CA ASP A 142 16.65 0.88 -11.86
C ASP A 142 17.89 1.12 -10.98
N ALA A 143 17.71 1.83 -9.86
CA ALA A 143 18.80 2.17 -8.95
C ALA A 143 19.43 0.95 -8.23
N GLN A 144 18.83 -0.23 -8.32
CA GLN A 144 19.36 -1.50 -7.81
C GLN A 144 19.96 -2.38 -8.92
N GLY A 145 19.94 -1.91 -10.17
CA GLY A 145 20.49 -2.64 -11.31
C GLY A 145 19.51 -3.59 -12.00
N VAL A 146 18.24 -3.59 -11.62
CA VAL A 146 17.20 -4.44 -12.21
C VAL A 146 16.84 -3.91 -13.59
N PHE A 147 16.89 -4.78 -14.60
CA PHE A 147 16.40 -4.50 -15.94
C PHE A 147 14.86 -4.58 -15.99
N TYR A 148 14.20 -3.63 -15.35
CA TYR A 148 12.75 -3.68 -15.10
C TYR A 148 11.91 -3.81 -16.38
N VAL A 149 12.36 -3.26 -17.52
CA VAL A 149 11.67 -3.45 -18.80
C VAL A 149 11.74 -4.89 -19.28
N LYS A 150 12.87 -5.58 -19.11
CA LYS A 150 12.96 -7.02 -19.44
C LYS A 150 11.99 -7.84 -18.59
N GLU A 151 11.86 -7.51 -17.32
CA GLU A 151 10.88 -8.15 -16.42
C GLU A 151 9.44 -7.90 -16.89
N PHE A 152 9.11 -6.66 -17.29
CA PHE A 152 7.79 -6.37 -17.85
C PHE A 152 7.50 -7.23 -19.08
N LEU A 153 8.44 -7.28 -20.02
CA LEU A 153 8.28 -8.06 -21.24
C LEU A 153 8.10 -9.54 -20.92
N ALA A 154 8.97 -10.10 -20.09
CA ALA A 154 8.91 -11.52 -19.70
C ALA A 154 7.56 -11.88 -19.05
N LYS A 155 7.10 -11.09 -18.06
CA LYS A 155 5.80 -11.32 -17.40
C LYS A 155 4.62 -11.08 -18.33
N GLY A 156 4.64 -10.00 -19.10
CA GLY A 156 3.59 -9.66 -20.06
C GLY A 156 3.39 -10.76 -21.09
N THR A 157 4.48 -11.26 -21.69
CA THR A 157 4.43 -12.34 -22.69
C THR A 157 4.01 -13.69 -22.11
N ALA A 158 4.23 -13.92 -20.81
CA ALA A 158 3.84 -15.14 -20.10
C ALA A 158 2.37 -15.15 -19.63
N GLY A 159 1.53 -14.22 -20.10
CA GLY A 159 0.12 -14.12 -19.70
C GLY A 159 -0.18 -13.07 -18.63
N GLY A 160 0.82 -12.24 -18.31
CA GLY A 160 0.72 -11.15 -17.35
C GLY A 160 1.27 -11.51 -15.97
N GLY A 161 1.63 -10.49 -15.20
CA GLY A 161 2.22 -10.71 -13.87
C GLY A 161 2.66 -9.44 -13.18
N TYR A 162 3.06 -9.60 -11.91
CA TYR A 162 3.56 -8.50 -11.10
C TYR A 162 5.08 -8.36 -11.22
N VAL A 163 5.55 -7.11 -11.22
CA VAL A 163 6.97 -6.75 -11.24
C VAL A 163 7.22 -5.68 -10.19
N GLU A 164 8.31 -5.86 -9.43
CA GLU A 164 8.79 -4.90 -8.42
C GLU A 164 10.12 -4.30 -8.88
N TYR A 165 10.25 -2.99 -8.74
CA TYR A 165 11.39 -2.21 -9.23
C TYR A 165 11.40 -0.83 -8.58
N LEU A 166 12.52 -0.13 -8.67
CA LEU A 166 12.61 1.28 -8.27
C LEU A 166 12.27 2.19 -9.45
N PHE A 167 11.39 3.17 -9.23
CA PHE A 167 11.03 4.14 -10.25
C PHE A 167 10.84 5.54 -9.69
N THR A 168 11.21 6.55 -10.48
CA THR A 168 11.05 7.95 -10.09
C THR A 168 9.69 8.47 -10.53
N LYS A 169 8.88 8.96 -9.58
CA LYS A 169 7.58 9.58 -9.87
C LYS A 169 7.78 10.81 -10.77
N LYS A 170 6.78 11.13 -11.60
CA LYS A 170 6.79 12.33 -12.44
C LYS A 170 7.08 13.57 -11.58
N GLY A 171 8.04 14.40 -12.01
CA GLY A 171 8.44 15.62 -11.32
C GLY A 171 9.30 15.43 -10.07
N GLN A 172 9.68 14.20 -9.75
CA GLN A 172 10.60 13.91 -8.65
C GLN A 172 11.95 13.43 -9.21
N THR A 173 12.97 13.41 -8.35
CA THR A 173 14.32 12.90 -8.68
C THR A 173 14.65 11.60 -7.95
N LYS A 174 14.07 11.39 -6.76
CA LYS A 174 14.30 10.20 -5.94
C LYS A 174 13.47 9.01 -6.44
N ALA A 175 14.14 7.90 -6.73
CA ALA A 175 13.48 6.64 -7.05
C ALA A 175 12.81 6.05 -5.80
N GLN A 176 11.62 5.48 -5.97
CA GLN A 176 10.83 4.85 -4.91
C GLN A 176 10.46 3.42 -5.31
N PRO A 177 10.29 2.51 -4.34
CA PRO A 177 9.74 1.17 -4.60
C PRO A 177 8.39 1.28 -5.30
N LYS A 178 8.27 0.56 -6.41
CA LYS A 178 7.05 0.48 -7.19
C LYS A 178 6.74 -0.97 -7.48
N ARG A 179 5.48 -1.33 -7.30
CA ARG A 179 4.94 -2.60 -7.78
C ARG A 179 3.98 -2.33 -8.92
N SER A 180 4.02 -3.18 -9.92
CA SER A 180 3.20 -3.04 -11.11
C SER A 180 2.65 -4.37 -11.57
N TYR A 181 1.50 -4.34 -12.22
CA TYR A 181 0.98 -5.44 -13.02
C TYR A 181 1.17 -5.08 -14.49
N VAL A 182 1.53 -6.07 -15.30
CA VAL A 182 1.70 -5.91 -16.75
C VAL A 182 0.95 -7.02 -17.49
N LEU A 183 0.45 -6.71 -18.68
CA LEU A 183 -0.26 -7.65 -19.55
C LEU A 183 0.02 -7.36 -21.02
N LEU A 184 0.26 -8.40 -21.81
CA LEU A 184 0.45 -8.28 -23.25
C LEU A 184 -0.88 -8.16 -23.98
N PHE A 185 -1.08 -7.06 -24.70
CA PHE A 185 -2.06 -6.96 -25.77
C PHE A 185 -1.41 -7.36 -27.11
N LYS A 186 -1.58 -8.64 -27.47
CA LYS A 186 -0.93 -9.27 -28.63
C LYS A 186 -1.16 -8.53 -29.96
N PRO A 187 -2.38 -8.05 -30.32
CA PRO A 187 -2.61 -7.44 -31.64
C PRO A 187 -1.75 -6.20 -31.91
N PHE A 188 -1.39 -5.43 -30.88
CA PHE A 188 -0.47 -4.30 -31.04
C PHE A 188 0.98 -4.64 -30.71
N GLY A 189 1.24 -5.81 -30.12
CA GLY A 189 2.55 -6.18 -29.59
C GLY A 189 2.95 -5.34 -28.38
N TRP A 190 1.97 -4.91 -27.57
CA TRP A 190 2.21 -3.97 -26.48
C TRP A 190 2.05 -4.64 -25.12
N VAL A 191 3.07 -4.56 -24.30
CA VAL A 191 2.98 -4.85 -22.87
C VAL A 191 2.51 -3.58 -22.17
N VAL A 192 1.25 -3.61 -21.71
CA VAL A 192 0.59 -2.51 -21.00
C VAL A 192 0.79 -2.71 -19.51
N GLY A 193 1.09 -1.64 -18.78
CA GLY A 193 1.31 -1.72 -17.35
C GLY A 193 0.69 -0.56 -16.57
N SER A 194 0.42 -0.85 -15.30
CA SER A 194 0.06 0.12 -14.27
C SER A 194 0.61 -0.34 -12.92
N GLY A 195 0.73 0.57 -11.96
CA GLY A 195 1.28 0.24 -10.65
C GLY A 195 1.19 1.35 -9.63
N TYR A 196 1.50 1.00 -8.38
CA TYR A 196 1.48 1.89 -7.22
C TYR A 196 2.86 1.93 -6.54
N TYR A 197 3.14 3.05 -5.89
CA TYR A 197 4.36 3.25 -5.10
C TYR A 197 4.16 2.75 -3.67
N ARG A 198 5.21 2.21 -3.06
CA ARG A 198 5.24 1.69 -1.69
C ARG A 198 6.23 2.46 -0.83
#